data_AF-A0A1E5P179-F1
#
_entry.id   AF-A0A1E5P179-F1
#
_cell.length_a   1.000
_cell.length_b   1.000
_cell.length_c   1.000
_cell.angle_alpha   90.00
_cell.angle_beta   90.00
_cell.angle_gamma   90.00
#
_symmetry.space_group_name_H-M   'P 1'
#
loop_
_entity.id
_entity.type
_entity.pdbx_description
1 polymer ?
#
loop_
_entity_poly.entity_id
_entity_poly.type
_entity_poly.pdbx_seq_one_letter_code
_entity_poly.pdbx_strand_id
1 'polypeptide(L)' 'MHEMRAESTIGTGELIWHVIRKDLTTSSLCGRFLDPASPAAPLTENEATERYCSSCMTAFVAAVQDQRH' A
#
# COMPACT_ATOMS: atom_id res chain seq x y z
N MET A 1 -3.91 -2.61 13.86
CA MET A 1 -4.50 -3.28 12.67
C MET A 1 -3.96 -2.59 11.42
N HIS A 2 -3.45 -3.34 10.46
CA HIS A 2 -2.92 -2.79 9.19
C HIS A 2 -3.98 -2.88 8.09
N GLU A 3 -3.88 -2.03 7.09
CA GLU A 3 -4.72 -2.01 5.89
C GLU A 3 -3.83 -1.87 4.64
N MET A 4 -4.31 -2.30 3.48
CA MET A 4 -3.61 -2.16 2.21
C MET A 4 -4.33 -1.14 1.33
N ARG A 5 -3.56 -0.19 0.77
CA ARG A 5 -4.06 0.81 -0.16
C ARG A 5 -3.15 0.86 -1.39
N ALA A 6 -3.76 0.85 -2.56
CA ALA A 6 -3.06 1.00 -3.83
C ALA A 6 -2.84 2.48 -4.18
N GLU A 7 -1.63 2.81 -4.61
CA GLU A 7 -1.25 4.07 -5.25
C GLU A 7 -1.15 3.82 -6.75
N SER A 8 -1.87 4.60 -7.56
CA SER A 8 -1.71 4.59 -9.01
C SER A 8 -0.48 5.43 -9.38
N THR A 9 0.44 4.83 -10.10
CA THR A 9 1.59 5.58 -10.62
C THR A 9 1.16 6.29 -11.90
N ILE A 10 1.06 7.63 -11.82
CA ILE A 10 0.64 8.46 -12.95
C ILE A 10 1.58 8.18 -14.14
N GLY A 11 1.03 7.69 -15.23
CA GLY A 11 1.72 7.49 -16.51
C GLY A 11 2.20 6.07 -16.82
N THR A 12 2.20 5.14 -15.85
CA THR A 12 2.64 3.75 -16.11
C THR A 12 1.53 2.71 -16.07
N GLY A 13 0.35 3.07 -15.56
CA GLY A 13 -0.75 2.11 -15.37
C GLY A 13 -0.46 1.06 -14.30
N GLU A 14 0.54 1.32 -13.45
CA GLU A 14 0.96 0.41 -12.39
C GLU A 14 0.28 0.79 -11.08
N LEU A 15 -0.18 -0.24 -10.36
CA LEU A 15 -0.76 -0.10 -9.03
C LEU A 15 0.28 -0.59 -8.03
N ILE A 16 0.74 0.30 -7.15
CA ILE A 16 1.64 -0.06 -6.05
C ILE A 16 0.83 -0.17 -4.77
N TRP A 17 0.76 -1.37 -4.22
CA TRP A 17 0.12 -1.67 -2.95
C TRP A 17 1.04 -1.32 -1.78
N HIS A 18 0.57 -0.41 -0.94
CA HIS A 18 1.22 0.04 0.27
C HIS A 18 0.45 -0.45 1.50
N VAL A 19 1.19 -0.86 2.54
CA VAL A 19 0.60 -1.16 3.84
C VAL A 19 0.52 0.15 4.64
N ILE A 20 -0.66 0.50 5.10
CA ILE A 20 -0.92 1.63 6.01
C ILE A 20 -1.31 1.09 7.38
N ARG A 21 -1.00 1.84 8.44
CA ARG A 21 -1.56 1.51 9.76
C ARG A 21 -2.92 2.18 9.89
N LYS A 22 -3.92 1.47 10.42
CA LYS A 22 -5.28 2.04 10.58
C LYS A 22 -5.33 3.24 11.53
N ASP A 23 -4.38 3.37 12.45
CA ASP A 23 -4.22 4.51 13.35
C ASP A 23 -3.65 5.76 12.64
N LEU A 24 -2.89 5.56 11.57
CA LEU A 24 -2.31 6.61 10.74
C LEU A 24 -2.90 6.49 9.34
N THR A 25 -4.16 6.90 9.20
CA THR A 25 -5.06 6.68 8.04
C THR A 25 -4.53 7.19 6.70
N THR A 26 -3.42 7.91 6.68
CA THR A 26 -2.82 8.52 5.48
C THR A 26 -1.34 8.22 5.29
N SER A 27 -0.68 7.53 6.23
CA SER A 27 0.75 7.24 6.14
C SER A 27 1.02 5.75 5.99
N SER A 28 1.71 5.40 4.90
CA SER A 28 2.23 4.05 4.68
C SER A 28 3.42 3.74 5.59
N LEU A 29 3.69 2.45 5.78
CA LEU A 29 4.85 2.00 6.57
C LEU A 29 6.19 2.42 5.98
N CYS A 30 6.25 2.69 4.66
CA CYS A 30 7.45 3.24 4.02
C CYS A 30 7.56 4.77 4.12
N GLY A 31 6.63 5.44 4.81
CA GLY A 31 6.63 6.88 5.01
C GLY A 31 6.02 7.68 3.85
N ARG A 32 5.48 7.03 2.82
CA ARG A 32 4.70 7.73 1.78
C ARG A 32 3.32 8.11 2.29
N PHE A 33 2.92 9.33 1.98
CA PHE A 33 1.56 9.80 2.17
C PHE A 33 0.70 9.30 1.01
N LEU A 34 -0.33 8.52 1.32
CA LEU A 34 -1.30 8.06 0.32
C LEU A 34 -2.50 8.98 0.40
N ASP A 35 -2.77 9.69 -0.69
CA ASP A 35 -3.93 10.58 -0.76
C ASP A 35 -5.22 9.75 -0.60
N PRO A 36 -6.06 10.01 0.41
CA PRO A 36 -7.26 9.23 0.68
C PRO A 36 -8.39 9.51 -0.33
N ALA A 37 -8.31 10.62 -1.07
CA ALA A 37 -9.29 11.01 -2.07
C ALA A 37 -8.94 10.51 -3.48
N SER A 38 -7.68 10.11 -3.72
CA SER A 38 -7.29 9.41 -4.93
C SER A 38 -7.93 8.03 -4.90
N PRO A 39 -8.95 7.77 -5.73
CA PRO A 39 -9.43 6.41 -5.90
C PRO A 39 -8.22 5.61 -6.39
N ALA A 40 -8.05 4.39 -5.88
CA ALA A 40 -7.39 3.36 -6.67
C ALA A 40 -8.30 3.12 -7.88
N ALA A 41 -8.29 4.07 -8.83
CA ALA A 41 -9.18 4.04 -9.96
C ALA A 41 -8.87 2.72 -10.66
N PRO A 42 -9.88 1.88 -10.93
CA PRO A 42 -9.69 0.67 -11.69
C PRO A 42 -9.32 1.13 -13.10
N LEU A 43 -8.03 1.33 -13.34
CA LEU A 43 -7.42 1.28 -14.65
C LEU A 43 -7.63 -0.17 -15.08
N THR A 44 -8.82 -0.46 -15.61
CA THR A 44 -9.20 -1.74 -16.23
C THR A 44 -8.46 -2.92 -15.61
N GLU A 45 -9.06 -3.53 -14.58
CA GLU A 45 -8.56 -4.63 -13.72
C GLU A 45 -7.79 -5.78 -14.44
N ASN A 46 -7.83 -5.79 -15.78
CA ASN A 46 -7.21 -6.75 -16.66
C ASN A 46 -5.81 -6.36 -17.22
N GLU A 47 -5.32 -5.11 -17.06
CA GLU A 47 -4.02 -4.68 -17.62
C GLU A 47 -3.09 -3.92 -16.65
N ALA A 48 -3.56 -3.55 -15.45
CA ALA A 48 -2.71 -2.87 -14.48
C ALA A 48 -1.70 -3.85 -13.86
N THR A 49 -0.40 -3.54 -13.96
CA THR A 49 0.62 -4.34 -13.27
C THR A 49 0.59 -4.00 -11.78
N GLU A 50 0.10 -4.95 -10.98
CA GLU A 50 0.08 -4.83 -9.53
C GLU A 50 1.46 -5.14 -8.94
N ARG A 51 1.99 -4.24 -8.12
CA ARG A 51 3.22 -4.45 -7.35
C ARG A 51 3.01 -4.12 -5.89
N TYR A 52 3.70 -4.83 -5.01
CA TYR A 52 3.71 -4.52 -3.58
C TYR A 52 4.95 -3.72 -3.22
N CYS A 53 4.79 -2.69 -2.39
CA CYS A 53 5.94 -1.97 -1.86
C CYS A 53 6.74 -2.90 -0.93
N SER A 54 7.96 -3.24 -1.33
CA SER A 54 8.84 -4.15 -0.57
C SER A 54 9.09 -3.66 0.85
N SER A 55 9.38 -2.36 1.04
CA SER A 55 9.58 -1.77 2.37
C SER A 55 8.36 -1.91 3.27
N CYS A 56 7.15 -1.67 2.73
CA CYS A 56 5.90 -1.86 3.47
C CYS A 56 5.70 -3.33 3.86
N MET A 57 5.94 -4.25 2.92
CA MET A 57 5.81 -5.68 3.17
C MET A 57 6.80 -6.19 4.22
N THR A 58 8.06 -5.75 4.17
CA THR A 58 9.07 -6.11 5.17
C THR A 58 8.68 -5.60 6.57
N ALA A 59 8.25 -4.35 6.68
CA ALA A 59 7.79 -3.79 7.96
C ALA A 59 6.54 -4.51 8.49
N PHE A 60 5.61 -4.88 7.61
CA PHE A 60 4.43 -5.64 7.98
C PHE A 60 4.79 -7.05 8.49
N VAL A 61 5.67 -7.77 7.79
CA VAL A 61 6.14 -9.10 8.21
C VAL A 61 6.83 -9.02 9.57
N ALA A 62 7.71 -8.03 9.79
CA ALA A 62 8.37 -7.83 11.08
C ALA A 62 7.36 -7.57 12.20
N ALA A 63 6.37 -6.70 11.97
CA ALA A 63 5.32 -6.40 12.95
C ALA A 63 4.43 -7.62 13.26
N VAL A 64 4.12 -8.45 12.26
CA VAL A 64 3.33 -9.67 12.47
C VAL A 64 4.14 -10.73 13.23
N GLN A 65 5.45 -10.82 13.00
CA GLN A 65 6.32 -11.75 13.72
C GLN A 65 6.53 -11.35 15.18
N ASP A 66 6.66 -10.05 15.46
CA ASP A 66 6.79 -9.50 16.82
C ASP A 66 5.55 -9.81 17.68
N GLN A 67 4.35 -9.74 17.11
CA GLN A 67 3.09 -10.05 17.81
C GLN A 67 2.87 -11.52 18.17
N ARG A 68 3.77 -12.43 17.77
CA ARG A 68 3.68 -13.87 18.07
C ARG A 68 4.56 -14.32 19.23
N HIS A 69 5.31 -13.39 19.84
CA HIS A 69 6.05 -13.60 21.10
C HIS A 69 5.27 -13.02 22.29
#